data_AF-A0A392U6P6-F1
#
_entry.id   AF-A0A392U6P6-F1
#
_cell.length_a   1.000
_cell.length_b   1.000
_cell.length_c   1.000
_cell.angle_alpha   90.00
_cell.angle_beta   90.00
_cell.angle_gamma   90.00
#
_symmetry.space_group_name_H-M   'P 1'
#
loop_
_entity.id
_entity.type
_entity.pdbx_description
1 polymer ?
#
loop_
_entity_poly.entity_id
_entity_poly.type
_entity_poly.pdbx_seq_one_letter_code
_entity_poly.pdbx_strand_id
1 'polypeptide(L)' 'MPEFVGEDPMGWIATAERFFDVQKIYSSDKVQWAFMRMEGVAMLWFQSWCLENLDADWETFTIALMRRFGKRNYGGVV' A
#
# COMPACT_ATOMS: atom_id res chain seq x y z
N MET A 1 10.67 -4.93 4.36
CA MET A 1 9.20 -4.83 4.24
C MET A 1 8.71 -6.00 3.42
N PRO A 2 7.63 -6.70 3.84
CA PRO A 2 7.12 -7.86 3.11
C PRO A 2 6.54 -7.46 1.75
N GLU A 3 6.49 -8.43 0.84
CA GLU A 3 5.79 -8.29 -0.43
C GLU A 3 4.28 -8.12 -0.21
N PHE A 4 3.63 -7.37 -1.09
CA PHE A 4 2.19 -7.15 -1.08
C PHE A 4 1.56 -7.73 -2.33
N VAL A 5 0.76 -8.77 -2.13
CA VAL A 5 0.01 -9.46 -3.20
C VAL A 5 -1.48 -9.13 -3.18
N GLY A 6 -1.90 -8.16 -2.34
CA GLY A 6 -3.31 -7.75 -2.19
C GLY A 6 -4.03 -8.35 -0.97
N GLU A 7 -3.30 -8.97 -0.04
CA GLU A 7 -3.83 -9.54 1.20
C GLU A 7 -3.42 -8.70 2.40
N ASP A 8 -4.33 -8.58 3.38
CA ASP A 8 -4.14 -7.83 4.63
C ASP A 8 -3.48 -6.45 4.45
N PRO A 9 -4.13 -5.53 3.72
CA PRO A 9 -3.58 -4.20 3.50
C PRO A 9 -3.35 -3.44 4.82
N MET A 10 -4.15 -3.70 5.86
CA MET A 10 -3.99 -3.03 7.15
C MET A 10 -2.70 -3.45 7.86
N GLY A 11 -2.46 -4.76 7.99
CA GLY A 11 -1.21 -5.28 8.57
C GLY A 11 0.02 -4.91 7.75
N TRP A 12 -0.12 -4.88 6.42
CA TRP A 12 0.95 -4.45 5.53
C TRP A 12 1.30 -2.96 5.67
N ILE A 13 0.29 -2.08 5.72
CA ILE A 13 0.48 -0.63 5.95
C ILE A 13 1.19 -0.41 7.28
N ALA A 14 0.74 -1.04 8.36
CA ALA A 14 1.36 -0.90 9.68
C ALA A 14 2.83 -1.33 9.66
N THR A 15 3.15 -2.40 8.93
CA THR A 15 4.54 -2.87 8.76
C THR A 15 5.37 -1.90 7.93
N ALA A 16 4.78 -1.32 6.88
CA ALA A 16 5.43 -0.31 6.04
C ALA A 16 5.75 0.96 6.82
N GLU A 17 4.81 1.46 7.61
CA GLU A 17 5.01 2.66 8.43
C GLU A 17 6.13 2.48 9.45
N ARG A 18 6.15 1.33 10.14
CA ARG A 18 7.25 0.98 11.04
C ARG A 18 8.59 0.91 10.31
N PHE A 19 8.62 0.33 9.11
CA PHE A 19 9.84 0.27 8.30
C PHE A 19 10.32 1.67 7.92
N PHE A 20 9.43 2.55 7.48
CA PHE A 20 9.77 3.92 7.10
C PHE A 20 10.31 4.74 8.25
N ASP A 21 9.73 4.60 9.46
CA ASP A 21 10.23 5.32 10.63
C ASP A 21 11.63 4.84 11.06
N VAL A 22 11.85 3.52 11.07
CA VAL A 22 13.17 2.95 11.40
C VAL A 22 14.24 3.34 10.38
N GLN A 23 13.90 3.33 9.10
CA GLN A 23 14.82 3.66 8.01
C GLN A 23 14.90 5.16 7.70
N LYS A 24 14.13 6.00 8.40
CA LYS A 24 14.04 7.46 8.17
C LYS A 24 13.74 7.82 6.73
N ILE A 25 12.81 7.10 6.11
CA ILE A 25 12.33 7.36 4.76
C ILE A 25 11.46 8.62 4.75
N TYR A 26 11.77 9.55 3.86
CA TYR A 26 11.00 10.78 3.67
C TYR A 26 9.60 10.48 3.13
N SER A 27 8.62 11.29 3.52
CA SER A 27 7.23 11.10 3.09
C SER A 27 7.04 11.11 1.57
N SER A 28 7.88 11.85 0.83
CA SER A 28 7.92 11.87 -0.64
C SER A 28 8.25 10.52 -1.25
N ASP A 29 9.05 9.70 -0.56
CA ASP A 29 9.63 8.48 -1.13
C ASP A 29 8.80 7.25 -0.74
N LYS A 30 7.94 7.34 0.27
CA LYS A 30 7.17 6.22 0.83
C LYS A 30 6.36 5.46 -0.23
N VAL A 31 5.71 6.18 -1.14
CA VAL A 31 4.90 5.59 -2.21
C VAL A 31 5.77 4.78 -3.17
N GLN A 32 6.95 5.29 -3.53
CA GLN A 32 7.92 4.58 -4.36
C GLN A 32 8.46 3.31 -3.65
N TRP A 33 8.72 3.40 -2.35
CA TRP A 33 9.13 2.23 -1.57
C TRP A 33 8.04 1.17 -1.47
N ALA A 34 6.79 1.58 -1.31
CA ALA A 34 5.64 0.67 -1.34
C ALA A 34 5.48 -0.01 -2.71
N PHE A 35 5.67 0.73 -3.81
CA PHE A 35 5.63 0.17 -5.16
C PHE A 35 6.64 -0.97 -5.35
N MET A 36 7.88 -0.79 -4.88
CA MET A 36 8.94 -1.81 -4.98
C MET A 36 8.62 -3.11 -4.21
N ARG A 37 7.57 -3.10 -3.38
CA ARG A 37 7.12 -4.27 -2.61
C ARG A 37 5.82 -4.85 -3.15
N MET A 38 5.23 -4.29 -4.21
CA MET A 38 4.00 -4.82 -4.78
C MET A 38 4.27 -5.86 -5.83
N GLU A 39 3.49 -6.94 -5.79
CA GLU A 39 3.61 -8.06 -6.71
C GLU A 39 2.24 -8.48 -7.26
N GLY A 40 2.25 -9.14 -8.41
CA GLY A 40 1.07 -9.71 -9.05
C GLY A 40 -0.08 -8.70 -9.25
N VAL A 41 -1.27 -9.03 -8.74
CA VAL A 41 -2.48 -8.21 -8.93
C VAL A 41 -2.38 -6.84 -8.26
N ALA A 42 -1.59 -6.70 -7.19
CA ALA A 42 -1.37 -5.42 -6.53
C ALA A 42 -0.51 -4.49 -7.38
N MET A 43 0.55 -5.02 -8.00
CA MET A 43 1.42 -4.25 -8.90
C MET A 43 0.65 -3.70 -10.11
N LEU A 44 -0.16 -4.54 -10.74
CA LEU A 44 -0.98 -4.12 -11.89
C LEU A 44 -1.97 -3.01 -11.51
N TRP A 45 -2.64 -3.15 -10.36
CA TRP A 45 -3.53 -2.11 -9.86
C TRP A 45 -2.79 -0.81 -9.56
N PHE A 46 -1.61 -0.89 -8.95
CA PHE A 46 -0.82 0.29 -8.60
C PHE A 46 -0.37 1.06 -9.83
N GLN A 47 0.07 0.38 -10.88
CA GLN A 47 0.43 1.02 -12.15
C GLN A 47 -0.74 1.83 -12.72
N SER A 48 -1.94 1.26 -12.75
CA SER A 48 -3.14 1.98 -13.18
C SER A 48 -3.46 3.15 -12.25
N TRP A 49 -3.36 2.95 -10.93
CA TRP A 49 -3.66 3.98 -9.94
C TRP A 49 -2.72 5.19 -10.02
N CYS A 50 -1.42 4.97 -10.26
CA CYS A 50 -0.44 6.06 -10.44
C CYS A 50 -0.72 6.92 -11.67
N LEU A 51 -1.22 6.34 -12.77
CA LEU A 51 -1.60 7.11 -13.95
C LEU A 51 -2.77 8.07 -13.67
N GLU A 52 -3.62 7.71 -12.71
CA GLU A 52 -4.76 8.52 -12.28
C GLU A 52 -4.42 9.49 -11.14
N ASN A 53 -3.30 9.29 -10.44
CA ASN A 53 -2.92 10.02 -9.22
C ASN A 53 -1.43 10.39 -9.28
N LEU A 54 -1.07 11.39 -10.08
CA LEU A 54 0.32 11.80 -10.30
C LEU A 54 0.98 12.43 -9.06
N ASP A 55 0.21 13.16 -8.26
CA ASP A 55 0.67 13.86 -7.05
C ASP A 55 0.28 13.12 -5.76
N ALA A 56 0.07 11.80 -5.86
CA ALA A 56 -0.37 11.03 -4.71
C ALA A 56 0.71 10.96 -3.63
N ASP A 57 0.29 11.23 -2.40
CA ASP A 57 1.11 11.02 -1.20
C ASP A 57 0.78 9.68 -0.52
N TRP A 58 1.52 9.40 0.55
CA TRP A 58 1.33 8.19 1.34
C TRP A 58 -0.10 8.07 1.89
N GLU A 59 -0.70 9.16 2.33
CA GLU A 59 -2.06 9.15 2.90
C GLU A 59 -3.09 8.74 1.85
N THR A 60 -3.09 9.42 0.70
CA THR A 60 -4.00 9.12 -0.42
C THR A 60 -3.81 7.68 -0.91
N PHE A 61 -2.55 7.23 -0.97
CA PHE A 61 -2.20 5.86 -1.31
C PHE A 61 -2.80 4.83 -0.33
N THR A 62 -2.62 5.00 0.98
CA THR A 62 -3.13 4.04 1.97
C THR A 62 -4.66 3.95 1.95
N ILE A 63 -5.36 5.08 1.74
CA ILE A 63 -6.82 5.11 1.58
C ILE A 63 -7.24 4.32 0.33
N ALA A 64 -6.57 4.55 -0.80
CA ALA A 64 -6.85 3.84 -2.05
C ALA A 64 -6.59 2.34 -1.92
N LEU A 65 -5.49 1.96 -1.26
CA LEU A 65 -5.12 0.57 -0.97
C LEU A 65 -6.21 -0.12 -0.14
N MET A 66 -6.67 0.53 0.94
CA MET A 66 -7.73 0.01 1.80
C MET A 66 -9.06 -0.10 1.07
N ARG A 67 -9.40 0.85 0.19
CA ARG A 67 -10.62 0.75 -0.65
C ARG A 67 -10.55 -0.42 -1.62
N ARG A 68 -9.39 -0.69 -2.20
CA ARG A 68 -9.20 -1.75 -3.19
C ARG A 68 -9.12 -3.14 -2.56
N PHE A 69 -8.32 -3.30 -1.51
CA PHE A 69 -7.98 -4.60 -0.92
C PHE A 69 -8.57 -4.84 0.47
N GLY A 70 -9.03 -3.79 1.16
CA GLY A 70 -9.51 -3.90 2.55
C GLY A 70 -10.75 -4.76 2.70
N LYS A 71 -11.62 -4.83 1.69
CA LYS A 71 -12.82 -5.67 1.71
C LYS A 71 -12.56 -7.17 1.53
N ARG A 72 -11.36 -7.56 1.09
CA ARG A 72 -11.04 -8.96 0.82
C ARG A 72 -10.84 -9.79 2.09
N ASN A 73 -10.66 -9.14 3.25
CA ASN A 73 -10.40 -9.79 4.55
C ASN A 73 -11.52 -9.64 5.59
N TYR A 74 -12.62 -8.95 5.31
CA TYR A 74 -13.80 -8.94 6.20
C TYR A 74 -14.75 -10.11 5.88
N GLY A 75 -14.20 -11.32 5.93
CA GLY A 75 -14.98 -12.56 5.98
C GLY A 75 -14.87 -13.15 7.38
N GLY A 76 -15.56 -12.58 8.37
CA GLY A 76 -15.54 -13.09 9.73
C GLY A 76 -16.33 -12.25 10.74
N VAL A 77 -17.48 -12.80 11.11
CA VAL A 77 -18.34 -12.55 12.29
C VAL A 77 -19.04 -11.18 12.43
N VAL A 78 -20.32 -11.17 12.03
CA VAL A 78 -21.42 -10.62 12.85
C VAL A 78 -22.46 -11.71 13.08
#